data_AF-A0A1Y0EGZ0-F1
#
_entry.id   AF-A0A1Y0EGZ0-F1
#
_cell.length_a   1.000
_cell.length_b   1.000
_cell.length_c   1.000
_cell.angle_alpha   90.00
_cell.angle_beta   90.00
_cell.angle_gamma   90.00
#
_symmetry.space_group_name_H-M   'P 1'
#
loop_
_entity.id
_entity.type
_entity.pdbx_description
1 polymer ?
#
loop_
_entity_poly.entity_id
_entity_poly.type
_entity_poly.pdbx_seq_one_letter_code
_entity_poly.pdbx_strand_id
1 'polypeptide(L)'
;MSQQTLREVRDSLLHLNAVNSEREFCERWLCKSECYLRTLKINHIDASADALATLASKLGHYAGELSNSPQSHHRHHAREFARLKRLCEHSLFAQAERKWRRVTA
;
A
#
# COMPACT_ATOMS: atom_id res chain seq x y z
N MET A 1 -8.88 -10.18 -0.09
CA MET A 1 -8.25 -9.63 1.15
C MET A 1 -7.36 -8.44 0.82
N SER A 2 -6.49 -8.55 -0.18
CA SER A 2 -5.54 -7.50 -0.50
C SER A 2 -6.14 -6.26 -1.15
N GLN A 3 -7.29 -6.38 -1.82
CA GLN A 3 -8.02 -5.21 -2.31
C GLN A 3 -8.51 -4.29 -1.19
N GLN A 4 -8.92 -4.87 -0.05
CA GLN A 4 -9.38 -4.10 1.10
C GLN A 4 -8.20 -3.37 1.74
N THR A 5 -7.05 -4.04 1.84
CA THR A 5 -5.79 -3.43 2.26
C THR A 5 -5.39 -2.25 1.36
N LEU A 6 -5.48 -2.39 0.03
CA LEU A 6 -5.18 -1.27 -0.88
C LEU A 6 -6.13 -0.09 -0.68
N ARG A 7 -7.42 -0.34 -0.47
CA ARG A 7 -8.40 0.72 -0.20
C ARG A 7 -8.12 1.41 1.12
N GLU A 8 -7.86 0.64 2.18
CA GLU A 8 -7.51 1.18 3.50
C GLU A 8 -6.24 2.05 3.42
N VAL A 9 -5.19 1.56 2.74
CA VAL A 9 -3.96 2.34 2.57
C VAL A 9 -4.22 3.62 1.78
N ARG A 10 -4.98 3.55 0.68
CA ARG A 10 -5.38 4.73 -0.09
C ARG A 10 -6.15 5.72 0.77
N ASP A 11 -7.17 5.26 1.50
CA ASP A 11 -8.03 6.12 2.31
C ASP A 11 -7.23 6.77 3.43
N SER A 12 -6.30 6.05 4.07
CA SER A 12 -5.37 6.63 5.04
C SER A 12 -4.44 7.68 4.41
N LEU A 13 -3.90 7.43 3.20
CA LEU A 13 -3.06 8.41 2.49
C LEU A 13 -3.83 9.68 2.12
N LEU A 14 -5.10 9.55 1.72
CA LEU A 14 -5.99 10.69 1.48
C LEU A 14 -6.25 11.47 2.77
N HIS A 15 -6.53 10.79 3.89
CA HIS A 15 -6.73 11.45 5.19
C HIS A 15 -5.48 12.17 5.71
N LEU A 16 -4.29 11.61 5.45
CA LEU A 16 -3.00 12.22 5.79
C LEU A 16 -2.61 13.36 4.84
N ASN A 17 -3.44 13.65 3.82
CA ASN A 17 -3.15 14.61 2.76
C ASN A 17 -1.84 14.32 2.00
N ALA A 18 -1.43 13.05 1.98
CA ALA A 18 -0.22 12.57 1.30
C ALA A 18 -0.46 12.28 -0.18
N VAL A 19 -1.73 12.19 -0.58
CA VAL A 19 -2.19 12.00 -1.95
C VAL A 19 -3.44 12.87 -2.15
N ASN A 20 -3.57 13.53 -3.31
CA ASN A 20 -4.73 14.38 -3.59
C ASN A 20 -5.84 13.66 -4.37
N SER A 21 -5.53 12.55 -5.04
CA SER A 21 -6.48 11.83 -5.89
C SER A 21 -6.15 10.34 -6.01
N GLU A 22 -7.17 9.52 -6.29
CA GLU A 22 -7.00 8.11 -6.66
C GLU A 22 -6.02 7.93 -7.84
N ARG A 23 -6.02 8.86 -8.80
CA ARG A 23 -5.08 8.84 -9.92
C ARG A 23 -3.63 8.94 -9.45
N GLU A 24 -3.36 9.91 -8.59
CA GLU A 24 -2.04 10.13 -8.03
C GLU A 24 -1.60 8.93 -7.18
N PHE A 25 -2.51 8.31 -6.42
CA PHE A 25 -2.23 7.06 -5.73
C PHE A 25 -1.82 5.94 -6.71
N CYS A 26 -2.59 5.70 -7.76
CA CYS A 26 -2.28 4.66 -8.75
C CYS A 26 -0.94 4.93 -9.46
N GLU A 27 -0.76 6.13 -9.99
CA GLU A 27 0.39 6.45 -10.84
C GLU A 27 1.67 6.68 -10.03
N ARG A 28 1.58 7.41 -8.91
CA ARG A 28 2.76 7.80 -8.12
C ARG A 28 3.11 6.79 -7.05
N TRP A 29 2.14 6.10 -6.45
CA TRP A 29 2.40 5.19 -5.34
C TRP A 29 2.40 3.72 -5.75
N LEU A 30 1.51 3.32 -6.66
CA LEU A 30 1.46 1.94 -7.16
C LEU A 30 2.30 1.73 -8.42
N CYS A 31 2.74 2.81 -9.09
CA CYS A 31 3.35 2.75 -10.42
C CYS A 31 2.49 1.97 -11.43
N LYS A 32 1.16 2.11 -11.33
CA LYS A 32 0.17 1.50 -12.24
C LYS A 32 -0.71 2.59 -12.84
N SER A 33 -1.41 2.26 -13.91
CA SER A 33 -2.40 3.17 -14.50
C SER A 33 -3.57 3.44 -13.56
N GLU A 34 -4.25 4.57 -13.73
CA GLU A 34 -5.45 4.92 -12.96
C GLU A 34 -6.55 3.84 -13.00
N CYS A 35 -6.62 3.09 -14.11
CA CYS A 35 -7.59 2.03 -14.30
C CYS A 35 -7.34 0.81 -13.41
N TYR A 36 -6.15 0.69 -12.80
CA TYR A 36 -5.76 -0.50 -12.04
C TYR A 36 -6.73 -0.84 -10.91
N LEU A 37 -7.06 0.13 -10.04
CA LEU A 37 -8.02 -0.08 -8.95
C LEU A 37 -9.42 -0.44 -9.47
N ARG A 38 -9.85 0.18 -10.57
CA ARG A 38 -11.13 -0.13 -11.23
C ARG A 38 -11.14 -1.57 -11.75
N THR A 39 -10.08 -1.99 -12.44
CA THR A 39 -9.92 -3.36 -12.95
C THR A 39 -9.93 -4.39 -11.82
N LEU A 40 -9.23 -4.10 -10.71
CA LEU A 40 -9.29 -4.95 -9.52
C LEU A 40 -10.74 -5.08 -9.04
N LYS A 41 -11.43 -3.96 -8.84
CA LYS A 41 -12.82 -3.92 -8.33
C LYS A 41 -13.78 -4.70 -9.23
N ILE A 42 -13.73 -4.51 -10.54
CA ILE A 42 -14.62 -5.16 -11.52
C ILE A 42 -14.36 -6.66 -11.58
N ASN A 43 -13.09 -7.07 -11.62
CA ASN A 43 -12.72 -8.48 -11.79
C ASN A 43 -12.70 -9.24 -10.45
N HIS A 44 -12.96 -8.58 -9.32
CA HIS A 44 -12.87 -9.15 -7.97
C HIS A 44 -11.54 -9.88 -7.68
N ILE A 45 -10.46 -9.46 -8.34
CA ILE A 45 -9.13 -10.06 -8.22
C ILE A 45 -8.32 -9.38 -7.11
N ASP A 46 -7.53 -10.17 -6.38
CA ASP A 46 -6.62 -9.63 -5.38
C ASP A 46 -5.57 -8.70 -6.03
N ALA A 47 -5.12 -7.69 -5.27
CA ALA A 47 -4.04 -6.79 -5.66
C ALA A 47 -2.76 -7.56 -6.00
N SER A 48 -2.05 -7.14 -7.04
CA SER A 48 -0.80 -7.77 -7.45
C SER A 48 0.26 -7.64 -6.35
N ALA A 49 1.03 -8.72 -6.16
CA ALA A 49 2.17 -8.75 -5.24
C ALA A 49 3.17 -7.60 -5.51
N ASP A 50 3.45 -7.33 -6.78
CA ASP A 50 4.28 -6.23 -7.25
C ASP A 50 3.77 -4.84 -6.79
N ALA A 51 2.46 -4.63 -6.87
CA ALA A 51 1.84 -3.37 -6.46
C ALA A 51 1.94 -3.17 -4.94
N LEU A 52 1.72 -4.23 -4.15
CA LEU A 52 1.89 -4.20 -2.69
C LEU A 52 3.35 -3.98 -2.29
N ALA A 53 4.29 -4.63 -2.97
CA ALA A 53 5.73 -4.49 -2.69
C ALA A 53 6.21 -3.06 -3.00
N THR A 54 5.79 -2.50 -4.13
CA THR A 54 6.11 -1.12 -4.53
C THR A 54 5.58 -0.12 -3.50
N LEU A 55 4.31 -0.28 -3.10
CA LEU A 55 3.68 0.56 -2.09
C LEU A 55 4.37 0.46 -0.73
N ALA A 56 4.69 -0.76 -0.27
CA ALA A 56 5.39 -1.00 0.99
C ALA A 56 6.80 -0.39 0.99
N SER A 57 7.54 -0.51 -0.11
CA SER A 57 8.86 0.08 -0.28
C SER A 57 8.80 1.61 -0.16
N LYS A 58 7.87 2.24 -0.89
CA LYS A 58 7.72 3.70 -0.88
C LYS A 58 7.25 4.24 0.47
N LEU A 59 6.29 3.57 1.10
CA LEU A 59 5.84 3.91 2.46
C LEU A 59 6.99 3.78 3.48
N GLY A 60 7.84 2.77 3.35
CA GLY A 60 9.01 2.59 4.20
C GLY A 60 10.05 3.68 4.02
N HIS A 61 10.30 4.09 2.78
CA HIS A 61 11.21 5.20 2.47
C HIS A 61 10.72 6.49 3.15
N TYR A 62 9.47 6.90 2.91
CA TYR A 62 8.92 8.10 3.55
C TYR A 62 8.83 7.97 5.07
N ALA A 63 8.44 6.82 5.61
CA ALA A 63 8.44 6.63 7.06
C ALA A 63 9.83 6.86 7.67
N GLY A 64 10.89 6.38 7.00
CA GLY A 64 12.27 6.61 7.41
C GLY A 64 12.65 8.08 7.34
N GLU A 65 12.40 8.75 6.22
CA GLU A 65 12.68 10.18 6.05
C GLU A 65 11.96 11.05 7.09
N LEU A 66 10.66 10.82 7.29
CA LEU A 66 9.86 11.57 8.25
C LEU A 66 10.22 11.26 9.70
N SER A 67 10.72 10.06 10.00
CA SER A 67 11.15 9.69 11.36
C SER A 67 12.38 10.46 11.83
N ASN A 68 13.25 10.86 10.91
CA ASN A 68 14.44 11.66 11.18
C ASN A 68 14.13 13.16 11.31
N SER A 69 12.91 13.59 11.01
CA SER A 69 12.53 14.99 11.10
C SER A 69 12.22 15.40 12.56
N PRO A 70 12.68 16.58 13.02
CA PRO A 70 12.47 17.03 14.40
C PRO A 70 11.00 17.36 14.72
N GLN A 71 10.16 17.55 13.71
CA GLN A 71 8.76 17.97 13.87
C GLN A 71 7.86 16.81 14.35
N SER A 72 7.05 17.08 15.38
CA SER A 72 6.15 16.10 16.00
C SER A 72 5.10 15.55 15.02
N HIS A 73 4.60 16.40 14.12
CA HIS A 73 3.65 16.00 13.06
C HIS A 73 4.27 15.00 12.08
N HIS A 74 5.53 15.20 11.69
CA HIS A 74 6.25 14.26 10.82
C HIS A 74 6.46 12.91 11.48
N ARG A 75 6.75 12.87 12.79
CA ARG A 75 6.86 11.61 13.53
C ARG A 75 5.53 10.86 13.64
N HIS A 76 4.40 11.57 13.72
CA HIS A 76 3.08 10.94 13.66
C HIS A 76 2.83 10.33 12.27
N HIS A 77 3.10 11.07 11.20
CA HIS A 77 2.95 10.59 9.83
C HIS A 77 3.88 9.40 9.54
N ALA A 78 5.11 9.42 10.05
CA ALA A 78 6.05 8.32 9.93
C ALA A 78 5.51 7.01 10.56
N ARG A 79 4.86 7.11 11.73
CA ARG A 79 4.24 5.95 12.39
C ARG A 79 3.08 5.39 11.58
N GLU A 80 2.24 6.26 11.02
CA GLU A 80 1.11 5.82 10.20
C GLU A 80 1.61 5.20 8.89
N PHE A 81 2.58 5.79 8.20
CA PHE A 81 3.21 5.17 7.03
C PHE A 81 3.85 3.82 7.36
N ALA A 82 4.53 3.68 8.50
CA ALA A 82 5.09 2.41 8.93
C ALA A 82 4.01 1.36 9.25
N ARG A 83 2.84 1.77 9.75
CA ARG A 83 1.67 0.90 9.92
C ARG A 83 1.12 0.45 8.57
N LEU A 84 0.93 1.37 7.62
CA LEU A 84 0.44 1.08 6.27
C LEU A 84 1.40 0.14 5.52
N LYS A 85 2.71 0.34 5.67
CA LYS A 85 3.73 -0.57 5.14
C LYS A 85 3.52 -2.00 5.64
N ARG A 86 3.38 -2.18 6.96
CA ARG A 86 3.16 -3.50 7.57
C ARG A 86 1.88 -4.17 7.09
N LEU A 87 0.81 -3.41 6.88
CA LEU A 87 -0.43 -3.92 6.28
C LEU A 87 -0.20 -4.46 4.85
N CYS A 88 0.56 -3.71 4.03
CA CYS A 88 0.91 -4.15 2.68
C CYS A 88 1.77 -5.43 2.71
N GLU A 89 2.79 -5.47 3.56
CA GLU A 89 3.68 -6.63 3.74
C GLU A 89 2.90 -7.86 4.22
N HIS A 90 2.00 -7.71 5.20
CA HIS A 90 1.18 -8.81 5.69
C HIS A 90 0.30 -9.38 4.57
N SER A 91 -0.36 -8.52 3.80
CA SER A 91 -1.18 -8.94 2.66
C SER A 91 -0.33 -9.62 1.57
N LEU A 92 0.89 -9.14 1.32
CA LEU A 92 1.83 -9.73 0.38
C LEU A 92 2.27 -11.13 0.83
N PHE A 93 2.69 -11.29 2.08
CA PHE A 93 3.09 -12.58 2.63
C PHE A 93 1.93 -13.58 2.68
N ALA A 94 0.72 -13.14 3.04
CA ALA A 94 -0.47 -13.98 3.00
C ALA A 94 -0.82 -14.42 1.57
N GLN A 95 -0.58 -13.58 0.55
CA GLN A 95 -0.71 -14.01 -0.86
C GLN A 95 0.35 -15.03 -1.26
N ALA A 96 1.61 -14.78 -0.91
CA ALA A 96 2.70 -15.71 -1.19
C ALA A 96 2.45 -17.07 -0.53
N GLU A 97 1.99 -17.07 0.73
CA GLU A 97 1.60 -18.26 1.47
C GLU A 97 0.50 -19.06 0.78
N ARG A 98 -0.60 -18.40 0.41
CA ARG A 98 -1.67 -19.05 -0.34
C ARG A 98 -1.20 -19.61 -1.67
N LYS A 99 -0.22 -18.96 -2.33
CA LYS A 99 0.33 -19.42 -3.61
C LYS A 99 1.14 -20.70 -3.44
N TRP A 100 2.10 -20.75 -2.53
CA TRP A 100 2.93 -21.95 -2.37
C TRP A 100 2.18 -23.11 -1.70
N ARG A 101 1.27 -22.83 -0.75
CA ARG A 101 0.41 -23.88 -0.15
C ARG A 101 -0.49 -24.59 -1.16
N ARG A 102 -0.88 -23.92 -2.25
CA ARG A 102 -1.66 -24.54 -3.35
C ARG A 102 -0.84 -25.46 -4.23
N VAL A 103 0.48 -25.30 -4.25
CA VAL A 103 1.39 -26.13 -5.06
C VAL A 103 1.83 -27.36 -4.26
N THR A 104 1.87 -27.26 -2.93
CA THR A 104 2.22 -28.37 -2.02
C THR A 104 1.03 -29.19 -1.52
N ALA A 105 -0.20 -28.90 -1.97
CA ALA A 105 -1.43 -29.65 -1.68
C ALA A 105 -1.87 -30.46 -2.90
#